data_AF-A0A8H4FR40-F1
#
_entry.id   AF-A0A8H4FR40-F1
#
_cell.length_a   1.000
_cell.length_b   1.000
_cell.length_c   1.000
_cell.angle_alpha   90.00
_cell.angle_beta   90.00
_cell.angle_gamma   90.00
#
_symmetry.space_group_name_H-M   'P 1'
#
loop_
_entity.id
_entity.type
_entity.pdbx_description
1 polymer ?
#
loop_
_entity_poly.entity_id
_entity_poly.type
_entity_poly.pdbx_seq_one_letter_code
_entity_poly.pdbx_strand_id
1 'polypeptide(L)'
;MERQALGHRVRAIRALNDKLSGGRLSRVDGDAAFAAMMALTFQAGYMVDGMGDFVAMVRGCHVVADNAMPSFPDSAFSGFSGPGYVSGFRSLLQPDNPGRSPRLEDVREAERREVLDGFVGSLRDVGALCGSVCEVEYLAGMKRVVGLAIAGSEDAYLEFAAMYNRLGEMSSDDFVRFSAAGNHAARILLGHFFLLAQVVEMINHRRGRSREGRFRARVTLAWLEEIEEGLPGELKGYLGWPLGFARGRMGRLDGGDGGCVGIGLS
;
A
#
# COMPACT_ATOMS: atom_id res chain seq x y z
N MET A 1 15.76 -0.89 -22.09
CA MET A 1 15.76 -0.54 -20.65
C MET A 1 14.99 -1.55 -19.81
N GLU A 2 13.75 -1.89 -20.16
CA GLU A 2 12.89 -2.83 -19.39
C GLU A 2 13.53 -4.21 -19.13
N ARG A 3 14.12 -4.83 -20.15
CA ARG A 3 14.83 -6.13 -20.03
C ARG A 3 16.06 -6.08 -19.10
N GLN A 4 16.74 -4.95 -19.05
CA GLN A 4 17.87 -4.75 -18.13
C GLN A 4 17.39 -4.54 -16.69
N ALA A 5 16.32 -3.76 -16.49
CA ALA A 5 15.71 -3.55 -15.18
C ALA A 5 15.19 -4.87 -14.58
N LEU A 6 14.54 -5.72 -15.39
CA LEU A 6 14.12 -7.06 -14.98
C LEU A 6 15.33 -7.94 -14.60
N GLY A 7 16.40 -7.89 -15.40
CA GLY A 7 17.64 -8.60 -15.10
C GLY A 7 18.36 -8.12 -13.83
N HIS A 8 18.23 -6.85 -13.46
CA HIS A 8 18.72 -6.34 -12.17
C HIS A 8 17.86 -6.82 -11.00
N ARG A 9 16.53 -6.81 -11.15
CA ARG A 9 15.58 -7.33 -10.15
C ARG A 9 15.85 -8.80 -9.82
N VAL A 10 15.97 -9.66 -10.83
CA VAL A 10 16.26 -11.10 -10.64
C VAL A 10 17.61 -11.31 -9.95
N ARG A 11 18.65 -10.54 -10.33
CA ARG A 11 19.97 -10.63 -9.68
C ARG A 11 19.90 -10.18 -8.22
N ALA A 12 19.18 -9.11 -7.91
CA ALA A 12 19.00 -8.63 -6.54
C ALA A 12 18.27 -9.66 -5.68
N ILE A 13 17.19 -10.27 -6.18
CA ILE A 13 16.44 -11.32 -5.47
C ILE A 13 17.35 -12.53 -5.19
N ARG A 14 18.13 -12.99 -6.17
CA ARG A 14 19.06 -14.11 -5.98
C ARG A 14 20.12 -13.79 -4.93
N ALA A 15 20.77 -12.63 -5.05
CA ALA A 15 21.79 -12.22 -4.09
C ALA A 15 21.23 -12.07 -2.66
N LEU A 16 20.00 -11.57 -2.54
CA LEU A 16 19.31 -11.45 -1.26
C LEU A 16 19.01 -12.83 -0.65
N ASN A 17 18.48 -13.76 -1.44
CA ASN A 17 18.19 -15.13 -1.01
C ASN A 17 19.46 -15.87 -0.60
N ASP A 18 20.54 -15.76 -1.36
CA ASP A 18 21.84 -16.37 -1.05
C ASP A 18 22.37 -15.84 0.29
N LYS A 19 22.23 -14.53 0.53
CA LYS A 19 22.63 -13.90 1.80
C LYS A 19 21.77 -14.33 2.98
N LEU A 20 20.45 -14.37 2.83
CA LEU A 20 19.53 -14.76 3.90
C LEU A 20 19.62 -16.24 4.26
N SER A 21 19.99 -17.09 3.30
CA SER A 21 20.23 -18.52 3.53
C SER A 21 21.45 -18.80 4.41
N GLY A 22 22.38 -17.84 4.51
CA GLY A 22 23.60 -17.94 5.33
C GLY A 22 23.39 -17.75 6.84
N GLY A 23 22.17 -17.46 7.30
CA GLY A 23 21.85 -17.27 8.72
C GLY A 23 21.89 -15.81 9.17
N ARG A 24 22.36 -15.56 10.40
CA ARG A 24 22.38 -14.21 11.00
C ARG A 24 23.32 -13.28 10.22
N LEU A 25 22.79 -12.13 9.81
CA LEU A 25 23.55 -11.13 9.08
C LEU A 25 24.38 -10.27 10.04
N SER A 26 25.49 -9.71 9.53
CA SER A 26 26.13 -8.58 10.19
C SER A 26 25.19 -7.37 10.17
N ARG A 27 25.44 -6.32 10.98
CA ARG A 27 24.63 -5.10 10.93
C ARG A 27 24.62 -4.47 9.52
N VAL A 28 25.79 -4.42 8.86
CA VAL A 28 25.92 -3.86 7.51
C VAL A 28 25.21 -4.72 6.46
N ASP A 29 25.38 -6.05 6.52
CA ASP A 29 24.67 -6.95 5.62
C ASP A 29 23.15 -6.89 5.87
N GLY A 30 22.71 -6.72 7.12
CA GLY A 30 21.32 -6.56 7.50
C GLY A 30 20.70 -5.27 6.96
N ASP A 31 21.38 -4.14 7.12
CA ASP A 31 20.97 -2.86 6.54
C ASP A 31 20.89 -2.95 5.01
N ALA A 32 21.87 -3.58 4.36
CA ALA A 32 21.87 -3.78 2.92
C ALA A 32 20.72 -4.70 2.44
N ALA A 33 20.45 -5.78 3.19
CA ALA A 33 19.35 -6.70 2.90
C ALA A 33 17.99 -6.01 3.04
N PHE A 34 17.79 -5.22 4.10
CA PHE A 34 16.58 -4.44 4.30
C PHE A 34 16.40 -3.38 3.22
N ALA A 35 17.47 -2.66 2.85
CA ALA A 35 17.46 -1.70 1.76
C ALA A 35 17.05 -2.34 0.42
N ALA A 36 17.62 -3.51 0.11
CA ALA A 36 17.28 -4.27 -1.09
C ALA A 36 15.81 -4.72 -1.07
N MET A 37 15.31 -5.20 0.07
CA MET A 37 13.91 -5.60 0.22
C MET A 37 12.96 -4.42 0.02
N MET A 38 13.23 -3.27 0.65
CA MET A 38 12.44 -2.05 0.46
C MET A 38 12.42 -1.60 -1.01
N ALA A 39 13.57 -1.64 -1.70
CA ALA A 39 13.64 -1.28 -3.11
C ALA A 39 12.81 -2.23 -4.00
N LEU A 40 12.87 -3.54 -3.73
CA LEU A 40 12.09 -4.55 -4.44
C LEU A 40 10.58 -4.41 -4.18
N THR A 41 10.19 -4.09 -2.94
CA THR A 41 8.81 -3.77 -2.53
C THR A 41 8.28 -2.57 -3.30
N PHE A 42 9.01 -1.44 -3.30
CA PHE A 42 8.58 -0.27 -4.06
C PHE A 42 8.49 -0.55 -5.54
N GLN A 43 9.48 -1.24 -6.13
CA GLN A 43 9.43 -1.64 -7.53
C GLN A 43 8.19 -2.49 -7.85
N ALA A 44 7.84 -3.45 -6.99
CA ALA A 44 6.64 -4.26 -7.16
C ALA A 44 5.36 -3.41 -7.10
N GLY A 45 5.31 -2.41 -6.22
CA GLY A 45 4.21 -1.45 -6.13
C GLY A 45 4.07 -0.54 -7.36
N TYR A 46 5.05 -0.57 -8.27
CA TYR A 46 5.02 0.10 -9.56
C TYR A 46 4.87 -0.88 -10.75
N MET A 47 4.42 -2.12 -10.52
CA MET A 47 4.20 -3.12 -11.57
C MET A 47 2.71 -3.47 -11.65
N VAL A 48 2.13 -3.40 -12.87
CA VAL A 48 0.70 -3.69 -13.10
C VAL A 48 0.32 -5.15 -12.81
N ASP A 49 1.28 -6.06 -12.92
CA ASP A 49 1.20 -7.49 -12.62
C ASP A 49 1.94 -7.85 -11.30
N GLY A 50 2.30 -6.84 -10.52
CA GLY A 50 3.17 -6.97 -9.35
C GLY A 50 2.48 -7.24 -8.01
N MET A 51 1.16 -7.50 -7.98
CA MET A 51 0.41 -7.59 -6.72
C MET A 51 0.97 -8.67 -5.78
N GLY A 52 1.14 -9.89 -6.30
CA GLY A 52 1.67 -11.01 -5.50
C GLY A 52 3.09 -10.75 -4.99
N ASP A 53 3.96 -10.25 -5.88
CA ASP A 53 5.32 -9.83 -5.54
C ASP A 53 5.32 -8.76 -4.45
N PHE A 54 4.44 -7.76 -4.56
CA PHE A 54 4.34 -6.68 -3.59
C PHE A 54 3.97 -7.20 -2.20
N VAL A 55 2.91 -8.02 -2.11
CA VAL A 55 2.46 -8.62 -0.84
C VAL A 55 3.57 -9.48 -0.21
N ALA A 56 4.26 -10.29 -1.02
CA ALA A 56 5.37 -11.11 -0.56
C ALA A 56 6.56 -10.28 -0.07
N MET A 57 6.92 -9.21 -0.78
CA MET A 57 8.06 -8.36 -0.42
C MET A 57 7.78 -7.49 0.82
N VAL A 58 6.54 -7.01 1.03
CA VAL A 58 6.14 -6.34 2.28
C VAL A 58 6.34 -7.25 3.49
N ARG A 59 5.91 -8.51 3.39
CA ARG A 59 6.18 -9.51 4.43
C ARG A 59 7.68 -9.76 4.58
N GLY A 60 8.41 -9.82 3.46
CA GLY A 60 9.87 -9.96 3.44
C GLY A 60 10.59 -8.88 4.26
N CYS A 61 10.14 -7.62 4.19
CA CYS A 61 10.72 -6.53 5.00
C CYS A 61 10.66 -6.84 6.50
N HIS A 62 9.51 -7.36 6.97
CA HIS A 62 9.31 -7.73 8.36
C HIS A 62 10.18 -8.92 8.77
N VAL A 63 10.20 -9.96 7.95
CA VAL A 63 11.01 -11.16 8.23
C VAL A 63 12.50 -10.79 8.33
N VAL A 64 13.00 -9.91 7.46
CA VAL A 64 14.39 -9.43 7.53
C VAL A 64 14.63 -8.61 8.79
N ALA A 65 13.76 -7.65 9.09
CA ALA A 65 13.88 -6.78 10.26
C ALA A 65 13.89 -7.58 11.58
N ASP A 66 13.01 -8.57 11.71
CA ASP A 66 12.81 -9.31 12.95
C ASP A 66 13.78 -10.49 13.13
N ASN A 67 14.19 -11.15 12.04
CA ASN A 67 14.90 -12.43 12.12
C ASN A 67 16.34 -12.39 11.58
N ALA A 68 16.63 -11.54 10.60
CA ALA A 68 17.93 -11.51 9.94
C ALA A 68 18.85 -10.43 10.51
N MET A 69 18.28 -9.31 10.96
CA MET A 69 19.04 -8.17 11.48
C MET A 69 19.41 -8.35 12.96
N PRO A 70 20.64 -7.99 13.39
CA PRO A 70 21.03 -8.08 14.80
C PRO A 70 20.25 -7.15 15.74
N SER A 71 19.92 -5.94 15.26
CA SER A 71 19.14 -4.93 15.97
C SER A 71 18.55 -3.95 14.95
N PHE A 72 17.23 -3.99 14.76
CA PHE A 72 16.53 -3.05 13.89
C PHE A 72 16.48 -1.61 14.46
N PRO A 73 16.29 -1.40 15.78
CA PRO A 73 16.33 -0.04 16.35
C PRO A 73 17.66 0.69 16.12
N ASP A 74 18.78 -0.05 16.04
CA ASP A 74 20.10 0.52 15.75
C ASP A 74 20.40 0.60 14.24
N SER A 75 19.49 0.18 13.37
CA SER A 75 19.66 0.21 11.92
C SER A 75 19.63 1.65 11.38
N ALA A 76 20.29 1.87 10.24
CA ALA A 76 20.06 3.07 9.42
C ALA A 76 18.59 3.23 8.99
N PHE A 77 17.80 2.15 9.05
CA PHE A 77 16.39 2.08 8.68
C PHE A 77 15.44 2.08 9.89
N SER A 78 15.90 2.41 11.09
CA SER A 78 15.06 2.44 12.30
C SER A 78 13.82 3.35 12.20
N GLY A 79 13.85 4.35 11.31
CA GLY A 79 12.69 5.18 10.95
C GLY A 79 11.55 4.43 10.24
N PHE A 80 11.80 3.22 9.74
CA PHE A 80 10.78 2.32 9.20
C PHE A 80 10.19 1.37 10.26
N SER A 81 10.62 1.47 11.51
CA SER A 81 9.94 0.79 12.62
C SER A 81 8.56 1.40 12.82
N GLY A 82 7.60 0.65 13.38
CA GLY A 82 6.29 1.21 13.73
C GLY A 82 6.41 2.53 14.52
N PRO A 83 7.17 2.58 15.63
CA PRO A 83 7.40 3.82 16.38
C PRO A 83 8.11 4.92 15.59
N GLY A 84 9.16 4.59 14.84
CA GLY A 84 9.93 5.56 14.05
C GLY A 84 9.12 6.17 12.90
N TYR A 85 8.30 5.36 12.25
CA TYR A 85 7.40 5.79 11.19
C TYR A 85 6.33 6.73 11.75
N VAL A 86 5.72 6.36 12.88
CA VAL A 86 4.74 7.20 13.58
C VAL A 86 5.35 8.54 14.00
N SER A 87 6.54 8.54 14.61
CA SER A 87 7.20 9.77 15.04
C SER A 87 7.60 10.65 13.86
N GLY A 88 8.14 10.05 12.80
CA GLY A 88 8.52 10.75 11.58
C GLY A 88 7.32 11.37 10.88
N PHE A 89 6.22 10.63 10.75
CA PHE A 89 4.99 11.15 10.17
C PHE A 89 4.39 12.28 11.01
N ARG A 90 4.28 12.11 12.33
CA ARG A 90 3.80 13.19 13.21
C ARG A 90 4.66 14.45 13.11
N SER A 91 5.98 14.30 12.99
CA SER A 91 6.88 15.43 12.76
C SER A 91 6.56 16.16 11.45
N LEU A 92 6.29 15.43 10.35
CA LEU A 92 5.91 16.03 9.06
C LEU A 92 4.58 16.79 9.10
N LEU A 93 3.70 16.48 10.05
CA LEU A 93 2.41 17.15 10.23
C LEU A 93 2.49 18.42 11.08
N GLN A 94 3.58 18.62 11.83
CA GLN A 94 3.77 19.79 12.68
C GLN A 94 3.72 21.09 11.87
N PRO A 95 2.96 22.13 12.30
CA PRO A 95 2.73 23.34 11.51
C PRO A 95 4.00 24.06 11.02
N ASP A 96 5.07 23.94 11.79
CA ASP A 96 6.39 24.55 11.60
C ASP A 96 7.36 23.66 10.81
N ASN A 97 6.98 22.42 10.46
CA ASN A 97 7.84 21.54 9.68
C ASN A 97 7.96 22.06 8.22
N PRO A 98 9.19 22.34 7.71
CA PRO A 98 9.38 22.84 6.34
C PRO A 98 9.00 21.83 5.25
N GLY A 99 8.92 20.54 5.60
CA GLY A 99 8.43 19.45 4.75
C GLY A 99 6.92 19.23 4.83
N ARG A 100 6.18 20.01 5.65
CA ARG A 100 4.72 19.94 5.74
C ARG A 100 4.11 20.30 4.40
N SER A 101 3.42 19.33 3.79
CA SER A 101 2.54 19.65 2.67
C SER A 101 1.36 20.48 3.19
N PRO A 102 0.98 21.60 2.55
CA PRO A 102 -0.25 22.29 2.88
C PRO A 102 -1.42 21.30 2.83
N ARG A 103 -2.23 21.24 3.90
CA ARG A 103 -3.56 20.63 3.81
C ARG A 103 -4.33 21.42 2.76
N LEU A 104 -4.97 20.73 1.82
CA LEU A 104 -5.86 21.41 0.89
C LEU A 104 -7.20 21.60 1.55
N GLU A 105 -7.68 22.82 1.52
CA GLU A 105 -9.10 23.14 1.73
C GLU A 105 -9.96 22.79 0.47
N ASP A 106 -9.35 22.25 -0.59
CA ASP A 106 -10.00 22.10 -1.91
C ASP A 106 -10.72 20.76 -2.16
N VAL A 107 -10.54 19.71 -1.33
CA VAL A 107 -11.51 18.60 -1.39
C VAL A 107 -12.74 19.11 -0.66
N ARG A 108 -13.77 19.49 -1.42
CA ARG A 108 -15.05 19.88 -0.83
C ARG A 108 -15.43 18.79 0.17
N GLU A 109 -15.72 19.16 1.41
CA GLU A 109 -16.05 18.19 2.47
C GLU A 109 -17.14 17.20 2.02
N ALA A 110 -18.05 17.65 1.14
CA ALA A 110 -19.02 16.80 0.46
C ALA A 110 -18.41 15.68 -0.41
N GLU A 111 -17.41 15.98 -1.27
CA GLU A 111 -16.73 14.97 -2.09
C GLU A 111 -15.94 13.99 -1.20
N ARG A 112 -15.25 14.51 -0.16
CA ARG A 112 -14.57 13.66 0.82
C ARG A 112 -15.56 12.70 1.50
N ARG A 113 -16.71 13.22 1.93
CA ARG A 113 -17.74 12.43 2.61
C ARG A 113 -18.35 11.38 1.70
N GLU A 114 -18.66 11.73 0.45
CA GLU A 114 -19.17 10.79 -0.55
C GLU A 114 -18.22 9.61 -0.77
N VAL A 115 -16.91 9.88 -0.90
CA VAL A 115 -15.91 8.82 -1.08
C VAL A 115 -15.80 7.92 0.15
N LEU A 116 -15.79 8.50 1.35
CA LEU A 116 -15.72 7.74 2.60
C LEU A 116 -16.97 6.89 2.82
N ASP A 117 -18.16 7.46 2.60
CA ASP A 117 -19.43 6.74 2.73
C ASP A 117 -19.55 5.61 1.69
N GLY A 118 -19.08 5.85 0.47
CA GLY A 118 -18.95 4.84 -0.57
C GLY A 118 -18.05 3.68 -0.16
N PHE A 119 -16.89 3.97 0.42
CA PHE A 119 -15.96 2.95 0.92
C PHE A 119 -16.56 2.16 2.10
N VAL A 120 -17.23 2.83 3.04
CA VAL A 120 -17.97 2.14 4.12
C VAL A 120 -19.05 1.22 3.56
N GLY A 121 -19.78 1.71 2.55
CA GLY A 121 -20.79 0.93 1.83
C GLY A 121 -20.20 -0.33 1.19
N SER A 122 -19.06 -0.22 0.52
CA SER A 122 -18.42 -1.35 -0.17
C SER A 122 -17.91 -2.42 0.80
N LEU A 123 -17.48 -2.03 2.00
CA LEU A 123 -17.02 -2.98 3.03
C LEU A 123 -18.15 -3.68 3.81
N ARG A 124 -19.41 -3.24 3.67
CA ARG A 124 -20.51 -3.68 4.53
C ARG A 124 -20.68 -5.19 4.53
N ASP A 125 -20.73 -5.78 3.34
CA ASP A 125 -21.09 -7.18 3.16
C ASP A 125 -19.86 -8.09 3.07
N VAL A 126 -18.65 -7.52 2.95
CA VAL A 126 -17.38 -8.27 2.86
C VAL A 126 -17.15 -9.12 4.11
N GLY A 127 -17.70 -8.71 5.26
CA GLY A 127 -17.62 -9.47 6.50
C GLY A 127 -18.20 -10.88 6.41
N ALA A 128 -19.22 -11.10 5.59
CA ALA A 128 -19.83 -12.42 5.40
C ALA A 128 -18.91 -13.39 4.63
N LEU A 129 -17.90 -12.87 3.93
CA LEU A 129 -16.92 -13.67 3.19
C LEU A 129 -15.73 -14.09 4.05
N CYS A 130 -15.51 -13.42 5.17
CA CYS A 130 -14.33 -13.65 6.01
C CYS A 130 -14.47 -15.00 6.74
N GLY A 131 -13.61 -15.96 6.39
CA GLY A 131 -13.50 -17.28 7.00
C GLY A 131 -12.29 -17.44 7.92
N SER A 132 -11.34 -16.50 7.91
CA SER A 132 -10.12 -16.56 8.74
C SER A 132 -9.94 -15.34 9.64
N VAL A 133 -9.15 -15.51 10.72
CA VAL A 133 -8.77 -14.42 11.64
C VAL A 133 -8.07 -13.28 10.88
N CYS A 134 -7.17 -13.62 9.96
CA CYS A 134 -6.45 -12.66 9.13
C CYS A 134 -7.38 -11.77 8.30
N GLU A 135 -8.41 -12.37 7.68
CA GLU A 135 -9.41 -11.64 6.90
C GLU A 135 -10.24 -10.68 7.78
N VAL A 136 -10.67 -11.17 8.94
CA VAL A 136 -11.42 -10.35 9.92
C VAL A 136 -10.59 -9.17 10.41
N GLU A 137 -9.30 -9.39 10.70
CA GLU A 137 -8.40 -8.32 11.13
C GLU A 137 -8.17 -7.27 10.05
N TYR A 138 -8.01 -7.68 8.79
CA TYR A 138 -7.90 -6.77 7.66
C TYR A 138 -9.17 -5.93 7.48
N LEU A 139 -10.34 -6.56 7.53
CA LEU A 139 -11.61 -5.85 7.45
C LEU A 139 -11.77 -4.84 8.60
N ALA A 140 -11.45 -5.25 9.82
CA ALA A 140 -11.52 -4.40 10.99
C ALA A 140 -10.53 -3.22 10.91
N GLY A 141 -9.32 -3.46 10.41
CA GLY A 141 -8.32 -2.43 10.15
C GLY A 141 -8.83 -1.36 9.19
N MET A 142 -9.36 -1.77 8.04
CA MET A 142 -9.90 -0.81 7.05
C MET A 142 -11.08 -0.01 7.62
N LYS A 143 -11.99 -0.66 8.36
CA LYS A 143 -13.09 0.03 9.05
C LYS A 143 -12.59 1.07 10.05
N ARG A 144 -11.53 0.78 10.81
CA ARG A 144 -10.90 1.75 11.74
C ARG A 144 -10.31 2.94 11.00
N VAL A 145 -9.51 2.69 9.95
CA VAL A 145 -8.92 3.75 9.12
C VAL A 145 -9.99 4.70 8.60
N VAL A 146 -11.06 4.16 8.03
CA VAL A 146 -12.15 4.97 7.45
C VAL A 146 -12.94 5.71 8.53
N GLY A 147 -13.17 5.09 9.69
CA GLY A 147 -13.80 5.77 10.84
C GLY A 147 -12.99 6.96 11.35
N LEU A 148 -11.67 6.79 11.50
CA LEU A 148 -10.75 7.88 11.86
C LEU A 148 -10.71 8.95 10.77
N ALA A 149 -10.70 8.52 9.50
CA ALA A 149 -10.71 9.42 8.37
C ALA A 149 -11.97 10.28 8.40
N ILE A 150 -13.18 9.71 8.60
CA ILE A 150 -14.46 10.42 8.74
C ILE A 150 -14.40 11.45 9.87
N ALA A 151 -13.84 11.08 11.01
CA ALA A 151 -13.65 11.97 12.16
C ALA A 151 -12.62 13.10 11.93
N GLY A 152 -11.91 13.08 10.80
CA GLY A 152 -10.88 14.07 10.46
C GLY A 152 -9.58 13.86 11.24
N SER A 153 -9.36 12.67 11.81
CA SER A 153 -8.13 12.36 12.55
C SER A 153 -6.97 12.03 11.61
N GLU A 154 -5.80 12.61 11.89
CA GLU A 154 -4.55 12.27 11.21
C GLU A 154 -4.07 10.85 11.54
N ASP A 155 -4.57 10.25 12.62
CA ASP A 155 -4.29 8.85 12.98
C ASP A 155 -4.81 7.87 11.92
N ALA A 156 -5.74 8.28 11.05
CA ALA A 156 -6.19 7.45 9.93
C ALA A 156 -5.03 6.99 9.05
N TYR A 157 -4.04 7.87 8.82
CA TYR A 157 -2.85 7.51 8.04
C TYR A 157 -1.93 6.55 8.79
N LEU A 158 -1.79 6.73 10.10
CA LEU A 158 -0.97 5.86 10.94
C LEU A 158 -1.56 4.45 11.01
N GLU A 159 -2.87 4.35 11.24
CA GLU A 159 -3.58 3.08 11.21
C GLU A 159 -3.49 2.41 9.84
N PHE A 160 -3.60 3.18 8.75
CA PHE A 160 -3.43 2.65 7.40
C PHE A 160 -2.03 2.08 7.19
N ALA A 161 -0.98 2.80 7.60
CA ALA A 161 0.39 2.31 7.48
C ALA A 161 0.63 1.04 8.30
N ALA A 162 0.06 0.95 9.51
CA ALA A 162 0.16 -0.22 10.36
C ALA A 162 -0.51 -1.47 9.75
N MET A 163 -1.44 -1.32 8.79
CA MET A 163 -2.02 -2.46 8.10
C MET A 163 -1.00 -3.24 7.26
N TYR A 164 0.07 -2.61 6.77
CA TYR A 164 1.14 -3.35 6.08
C TYR A 164 1.87 -4.32 7.02
N ASN A 165 1.94 -4.00 8.32
CA ASN A 165 2.60 -4.85 9.32
C ASN A 165 1.85 -6.16 9.53
N ARG A 166 0.54 -6.19 9.28
CA ARG A 166 -0.28 -7.39 9.39
C ARG A 166 0.19 -8.52 8.48
N LEU A 167 0.75 -8.21 7.30
CA LEU A 167 1.37 -9.24 6.44
C LEU A 167 2.62 -9.85 7.07
N GLY A 168 3.40 -9.06 7.81
CA GLY A 168 4.59 -9.49 8.52
C GLY A 168 4.29 -10.35 9.75
N GLU A 169 3.24 -9.96 10.49
CA GLU A 169 2.80 -10.61 11.73
C GLU A 169 2.15 -11.99 11.50
N MET A 170 1.68 -12.27 10.28
CA MET A 170 1.13 -13.57 9.93
C MET A 170 2.16 -14.70 10.05
N SER A 171 1.71 -15.84 10.59
CA SER A 171 2.47 -17.09 10.45
C SER A 171 2.70 -17.43 8.97
N SER A 172 3.73 -18.22 8.66
CA SER A 172 3.96 -18.66 7.27
C SER A 172 2.77 -19.37 6.66
N ASP A 173 2.11 -20.17 7.48
CA ASP A 173 0.92 -20.92 7.14
C ASP A 173 -0.27 -20.02 6.83
N ASP A 174 -0.52 -19.02 7.69
CA ASP A 174 -1.60 -18.05 7.49
C ASP A 174 -1.34 -17.17 6.28
N PHE A 175 -0.10 -16.71 6.10
CA PHE A 175 0.27 -15.90 4.94
C PHE A 175 0.06 -16.65 3.62
N VAL A 176 0.45 -17.93 3.55
CA VAL A 176 0.24 -18.75 2.35
C VAL A 176 -1.26 -18.91 2.06
N ARG A 177 -2.09 -19.14 3.08
CA ARG A 177 -3.55 -19.25 2.91
C ARG A 177 -4.21 -17.92 2.55
N PHE A 178 -3.74 -16.83 3.14
CA PHE A 178 -4.25 -15.47 2.90
C PHE A 178 -3.90 -14.97 1.50
N SER A 179 -2.67 -15.21 1.04
CA SER A 179 -2.19 -14.76 -0.28
C SER A 179 -2.57 -15.69 -1.44
N ALA A 180 -3.21 -16.83 -1.16
CA ALA A 180 -3.60 -17.79 -2.18
C ALA A 180 -4.59 -17.19 -3.19
N ALA A 181 -4.39 -17.47 -4.49
CA ALA A 181 -5.28 -17.01 -5.55
C ALA A 181 -6.74 -17.52 -5.38
N GLY A 182 -6.92 -18.67 -4.74
CA GLY A 182 -8.24 -19.23 -4.42
C GLY A 182 -8.90 -18.64 -3.16
N ASN A 183 -8.20 -17.83 -2.37
CA ASN A 183 -8.80 -17.13 -1.24
C ASN A 183 -9.47 -15.83 -1.73
N HIS A 184 -10.68 -15.97 -2.25
CA HIS A 184 -11.43 -14.85 -2.82
C HIS A 184 -11.73 -13.74 -1.82
N ALA A 185 -12.00 -14.09 -0.54
CA ALA A 185 -12.23 -13.10 0.51
C ALA A 185 -10.98 -12.23 0.74
N ALA A 186 -9.80 -12.85 0.90
CA ALA A 186 -8.55 -12.13 1.06
C ALA A 186 -8.19 -11.30 -0.18
N ARG A 187 -8.43 -11.81 -1.40
CA ARG A 187 -8.23 -11.01 -2.63
C ARG A 187 -9.12 -9.76 -2.65
N ILE A 188 -10.40 -9.88 -2.31
CA ILE A 188 -11.33 -8.74 -2.21
C ILE A 188 -10.85 -7.73 -1.15
N LEU A 189 -10.40 -8.21 0.01
CA LEU A 189 -9.85 -7.37 1.07
C LEU A 189 -8.57 -6.64 0.64
N LEU A 190 -7.66 -7.33 -0.05
CA LEU A 190 -6.45 -6.72 -0.62
C LEU A 190 -6.78 -5.64 -1.65
N GLY A 191 -7.77 -5.88 -2.52
CA GLY A 191 -8.26 -4.87 -3.46
C GLY A 191 -8.76 -3.60 -2.75
N HIS A 192 -9.57 -3.76 -1.70
CA HIS A 192 -10.01 -2.63 -0.87
C HIS A 192 -8.84 -1.94 -0.17
N PHE A 193 -7.88 -2.70 0.36
CA PHE A 193 -6.71 -2.16 1.04
C PHE A 193 -5.83 -1.31 0.12
N PHE A 194 -5.55 -1.77 -1.10
CA PHE A 194 -4.79 -0.99 -2.09
C PHE A 194 -5.55 0.28 -2.52
N LEU A 195 -6.87 0.19 -2.64
CA LEU A 195 -7.70 1.36 -2.91
C LEU A 195 -7.73 2.34 -1.74
N LEU A 196 -7.71 1.84 -0.50
CA LEU A 196 -7.69 2.66 0.70
C LEU A 196 -6.47 3.57 0.74
N ALA A 197 -5.32 3.12 0.22
CA ALA A 197 -4.12 3.96 0.06
C ALA A 197 -4.43 5.24 -0.74
N GLN A 198 -5.21 5.11 -1.82
CA GLN A 198 -5.62 6.23 -2.68
C GLN A 198 -6.62 7.15 -1.98
N VAL A 199 -7.56 6.57 -1.21
CA VAL A 199 -8.55 7.33 -0.44
C VAL A 199 -7.86 8.13 0.66
N VAL A 200 -6.98 7.50 1.43
CA VAL A 200 -6.20 8.15 2.49
C VAL A 200 -5.25 9.20 1.90
N GLU A 201 -4.60 8.93 0.77
CA GLU A 201 -3.75 9.91 0.07
C GLU A 201 -4.57 11.11 -0.42
N MET A 202 -5.75 10.89 -1.00
CA MET A 202 -6.65 11.96 -1.45
C MET A 202 -7.09 12.87 -0.30
N ILE A 203 -7.35 12.29 0.87
CA ILE A 203 -7.81 13.03 2.05
C ILE A 203 -6.67 13.82 2.70
N ASN A 204 -5.45 13.27 2.72
CA ASN A 204 -4.33 13.85 3.45
C ASN A 204 -3.40 14.72 2.59
N HIS A 205 -3.30 14.49 1.28
CA HIS A 205 -2.24 15.06 0.44
C HIS A 205 -2.67 15.44 -0.99
N ARG A 206 -2.03 16.49 -1.56
CA ARG A 206 -2.15 16.89 -2.98
C ARG A 206 -1.46 15.92 -3.96
N ARG A 207 -0.99 14.75 -3.52
CA ARG A 207 -0.14 13.86 -4.33
C ARG A 207 -0.88 13.14 -5.46
N GLY A 208 -2.22 13.11 -5.44
CA GLY A 208 -3.03 12.49 -6.49
C GLY A 208 -2.81 13.06 -7.90
N ARG A 209 -2.33 14.30 -8.03
CA ARG A 209 -1.98 14.92 -9.34
C ARG A 209 -0.52 14.76 -9.74
N SER A 210 0.33 14.19 -8.90
CA SER A 210 1.73 13.92 -9.25
C SER A 210 1.83 12.79 -10.28
N ARG A 211 2.92 12.75 -11.04
CA ARG A 211 3.21 11.62 -11.96
C ARG A 211 3.23 10.29 -11.21
N GLU A 212 3.76 10.28 -9.99
CA GLU A 212 3.78 9.13 -9.09
C GLU A 212 2.36 8.68 -8.71
N GLY A 213 1.53 9.62 -8.24
CA GLY A 213 0.14 9.35 -7.87
C GLY A 213 -0.71 8.81 -9.03
N ARG A 214 -0.53 9.36 -10.24
CA ARG A 214 -1.17 8.83 -11.46
C ARG A 214 -0.76 7.39 -11.74
N PHE A 215 0.53 7.12 -11.66
CA PHE A 215 1.04 5.78 -11.91
C PHE A 215 0.54 4.78 -10.86
N ARG A 216 0.56 5.15 -9.57
CA ARG A 216 0.01 4.31 -8.49
C ARG A 216 -1.48 4.03 -8.69
N ALA A 217 -2.26 5.04 -9.07
CA ALA A 217 -3.69 4.85 -9.35
C ALA A 217 -3.91 3.86 -10.51
N ARG A 218 -3.07 3.91 -11.56
CA ARG A 218 -3.10 2.94 -12.66
C ARG A 218 -2.76 1.52 -12.22
N VAL A 219 -1.73 1.36 -11.39
CA VAL A 219 -1.35 0.04 -10.83
C VAL A 219 -2.48 -0.50 -9.93
N THR A 220 -3.03 0.32 -9.04
CA THR A 220 -4.17 -0.08 -8.20
C THR A 220 -5.38 -0.51 -9.03
N LEU A 221 -5.70 0.21 -10.12
CA LEU A 221 -6.77 -0.20 -11.03
C LEU A 221 -6.47 -1.57 -11.67
N ALA A 222 -5.26 -1.77 -12.18
CA ALA A 222 -4.85 -3.03 -12.79
C ALA A 222 -4.96 -4.20 -11.79
N TRP A 223 -4.54 -4.01 -10.53
CA TRP A 223 -4.67 -5.03 -9.49
C TRP A 223 -6.13 -5.33 -9.15
N LEU A 224 -7.00 -4.31 -9.11
CA LEU A 224 -8.44 -4.53 -8.90
C LEU A 224 -9.07 -5.33 -10.04
N GLU A 225 -8.67 -5.07 -11.27
CA GLU A 225 -9.14 -5.79 -12.47
C GLU A 225 -8.63 -7.24 -12.47
N GLU A 226 -7.36 -7.47 -12.15
CA GLU A 226 -6.79 -8.82 -11.97
C GLU A 226 -7.53 -9.62 -10.87
N ILE A 227 -7.93 -8.95 -9.78
CA ILE A 227 -8.73 -9.60 -8.75
C ILE A 227 -10.12 -9.95 -9.31
N GLU A 228 -10.83 -8.99 -9.91
CA GLU A 228 -12.18 -9.20 -10.48
C GLU A 228 -12.21 -10.33 -11.51
N GLU A 229 -11.20 -10.42 -12.38
CA GLU A 229 -11.06 -11.48 -13.39
C GLU A 229 -10.95 -12.86 -12.73
N GLY A 230 -10.23 -12.96 -11.62
CA GLY A 230 -10.05 -14.19 -10.85
C GLY A 230 -11.20 -14.57 -9.91
N LEU A 231 -12.24 -13.74 -9.79
CA LEU A 231 -13.39 -14.00 -8.92
C LEU A 231 -14.51 -14.79 -9.62
N PRO A 232 -15.18 -15.72 -8.90
CA PRO A 232 -16.49 -16.24 -9.28
C PRO A 232 -17.50 -15.10 -9.52
N GLY A 233 -18.44 -15.31 -10.45
CA GLY A 233 -19.37 -14.27 -10.90
C GLY A 233 -20.18 -13.65 -9.75
N GLU A 234 -20.60 -14.46 -8.80
CA GLU A 234 -21.34 -14.06 -7.60
C GLU A 234 -20.54 -13.17 -6.65
N LEU A 235 -19.20 -13.22 -6.70
CA LEU A 235 -18.32 -12.43 -5.84
C LEU A 235 -17.86 -11.12 -6.49
N LYS A 236 -18.08 -10.92 -7.79
CA LYS A 236 -17.64 -9.68 -8.48
C LYS A 236 -18.32 -8.43 -7.95
N GLY A 237 -19.56 -8.56 -7.44
CA GLY A 237 -20.32 -7.45 -6.86
C GLY A 237 -19.58 -6.73 -5.71
N TYR A 238 -18.74 -7.44 -4.96
CA TYR A 238 -17.95 -6.87 -3.87
C TYR A 238 -16.87 -5.88 -4.34
N LEU A 239 -16.49 -5.91 -5.62
CA LEU A 239 -15.56 -4.95 -6.23
C LEU A 239 -16.25 -3.85 -7.06
N GLY A 240 -17.59 -3.84 -7.12
CA GLY A 240 -18.33 -2.88 -7.94
C GLY A 240 -18.00 -1.42 -7.62
N TRP A 241 -18.09 -1.04 -6.34
CA TRP A 241 -17.71 0.31 -5.91
C TRP A 241 -16.19 0.56 -6.03
N PRO A 242 -15.29 -0.33 -5.56
CA PRO A 242 -13.84 -0.14 -5.73
C PRO A 242 -13.40 0.14 -7.18
N LEU A 243 -13.90 -0.65 -8.14
CA LEU A 243 -13.61 -0.48 -9.56
C LEU A 243 -14.21 0.81 -10.12
N GLY A 244 -15.46 1.11 -9.76
CA GLY A 244 -16.11 2.36 -10.17
C GLY A 244 -15.33 3.59 -9.72
N PHE A 245 -14.90 3.61 -8.45
CA PHE A 245 -14.08 4.70 -7.90
C PHE A 245 -12.70 4.79 -8.60
N ALA A 246 -12.00 3.66 -8.75
CA ALA A 246 -10.68 3.62 -9.39
C ALA A 246 -10.73 4.10 -10.86
N ARG A 247 -11.70 3.61 -11.64
CA ARG A 247 -11.91 4.03 -13.04
C ARG A 247 -12.28 5.51 -13.15
N GLY A 248 -13.19 5.99 -12.30
CA GLY A 248 -13.58 7.41 -12.26
C GLY A 248 -12.42 8.32 -11.83
N ARG A 249 -11.53 7.87 -10.95
CA ARG A 249 -10.30 8.57 -10.59
C ARG A 249 -9.33 8.62 -11.77
N MET A 250 -9.09 7.50 -12.46
CA MET A 250 -8.23 7.47 -13.65
C MET A 250 -8.73 8.40 -14.76
N GLY A 251 -10.03 8.38 -15.07
CA GLY A 251 -10.61 9.27 -16.07
C GLY A 251 -10.39 10.76 -15.76
N ARG A 252 -10.45 11.16 -14.48
CA ARG A 252 -10.15 12.54 -14.05
C ARG A 252 -8.66 12.89 -14.15
N LEU A 253 -7.78 11.92 -13.99
CA LEU A 253 -6.33 12.11 -14.09
C LEU A 253 -5.88 12.21 -15.55
N ASP A 254 -6.50 11.44 -16.45
CA ASP A 254 -6.20 11.46 -17.89
C ASP A 254 -6.86 12.65 -18.61
N GLY A 255 -8.06 13.07 -18.18
CA GLY A 255 -8.77 14.23 -18.74
C GLY A 255 -8.19 15.60 -18.31
N GLY A 256 -7.15 15.63 -17.47
CA GLY A 256 -6.51 16.84 -16.97
C GLY A 256 -5.43 17.44 -17.89
N ASP A 257 -5.07 16.78 -18.99
CA ASP A 257 -3.98 17.20 -19.90
C ASP A 257 -4.42 18.25 -20.95
N GLY A 258 -5.14 19.29 -20.52
CA GLY A 258 -5.42 20.50 -21.30
C GLY A 258 -4.47 21.67 -21.05
N GLY A 259 -3.52 21.54 -20.12
CA GLY A 259 -2.69 22.65 -19.64
C GLY A 259 -1.19 22.35 -19.67
N CYS A 260 -0.63 22.12 -20.86
CA CYS A 260 0.80 22.32 -21.06
C CYS A 260 1.12 23.81 -20.86
N VAL A 261 1.53 24.20 -19.65
CA VAL A 261 2.31 25.43 -19.49
C VAL A 261 3.76 25.07 -19.77
N GLY A 262 4.23 25.62 -20.90
CA GLY A 262 5.52 25.36 -21.48
C GLY A 262 6.69 25.64 -20.55
N ILE A 263 7.74 24.89 -20.83
CA ILE A 263 9.11 25.08 -20.41
C ILE A 263 9.51 26.54 -20.69
N GLY A 264 9.83 27.29 -19.64
CA GLY A 264 10.56 28.54 -19.72
C GLY A 264 11.89 28.37 -18.98
N LEU A 265 12.92 27.97 -19.72
CA LEU A 265 14.31 28.11 -19.29
C LEU A 265 14.69 29.59 -19.42
N SER A 266 15.10 30.21 -18.32
CA SER A 266 16.01 31.36 -18.28
C SER A 266 16.78 31.27 -16.98
#